data_AF-A0A956Z3G2-F1
#
_entry.id   AF-A0A956Z3G2-F1
#
_cell.length_a   1.000
_cell.length_b   1.000
_cell.length_c   1.000
_cell.angle_alpha   90.00
_cell.angle_beta   90.00
_cell.angle_gamma   90.00
#
_symmetry.space_group_name_H-M   'P 1'
#
loop_
_entity.id
_entity.type
_entity.pdbx_description
1 polymer ?
#
loop_
_entity_poly.entity_id
_entity_poly.type
_entity_poly.pdbx_seq_one_letter_code
_entity_poly.pdbx_strand_id
1 'polypeptide(L)'
;MFRWPALIRFGLLMLLLCSVIPQVAAQDTPPFRVYLAFEDGPTDAYTPEILDILSAHGVRASFVIAGKQIAGHEDLLQREVREGHTLINHLWEEQGVYAGAEAQAVIDSYQRTEAAIRVALGDLLPIYDAQTKMFWQPGGAAQPFPVADGI
;
A
#
# COMPACT_ATOMS: atom_id res chain seq x y z
N MET A 1 31.01 -34.12 68.25
CA MET A 1 31.38 -32.72 67.99
C MET A 1 31.79 -32.60 66.54
N PHE A 2 31.21 -31.61 65.86
CA PHE A 2 31.19 -31.24 64.44
C PHE A 2 32.40 -31.58 63.54
N ARG A 3 32.11 -31.95 62.28
CA ARG A 3 33.03 -32.07 61.13
C ARG A 3 32.76 -30.96 60.10
N TRP A 4 33.83 -30.36 59.53
CA TRP A 4 34.09 -29.86 58.14
C TRP A 4 35.16 -28.73 58.15
N PRO A 5 35.86 -28.35 57.04
CA PRO A 5 35.59 -28.52 55.58
C PRO A 5 36.86 -29.07 54.81
N ALA A 6 37.06 -29.11 53.49
CA ALA A 6 36.52 -28.37 52.36
C ALA A 6 36.68 -29.14 51.02
N LEU A 7 35.57 -29.23 50.29
CA LEU A 7 35.37 -29.04 48.85
C LEU A 7 36.61 -29.01 47.92
N ILE A 8 36.92 -30.15 47.30
CA ILE A 8 37.53 -30.20 45.96
C ILE A 8 36.76 -31.25 45.17
N ARG A 9 35.76 -30.85 44.39
CA ARG A 9 35.15 -31.67 43.35
C ARG A 9 34.30 -30.76 42.47
N PHE A 10 34.31 -31.03 41.16
CA PHE A 10 33.55 -30.37 40.08
C PHE A 10 34.21 -29.16 39.39
N GLY A 11 35.40 -29.34 38.82
CA GLY A 11 36.03 -28.34 37.94
C GLY A 11 36.08 -28.67 36.44
N LEU A 12 35.87 -29.92 36.00
CA LEU A 12 36.30 -30.34 34.65
C LEU A 12 35.23 -30.99 33.75
N LEU A 13 33.96 -31.07 34.17
CA LEU A 13 32.88 -31.66 33.34
C LEU A 13 31.88 -30.62 32.82
N MET A 14 32.21 -29.33 32.88
CA MET A 14 31.31 -28.24 32.48
C MET A 14 31.88 -27.38 31.34
N LEU A 15 32.76 -27.96 30.51
CA LEU A 15 33.33 -27.28 29.33
C LEU A 15 33.20 -28.07 28.02
N LEU A 16 32.64 -29.29 28.03
CA LEU A 16 32.48 -30.13 26.83
C LEU A 16 31.02 -30.38 26.41
N LEU A 17 30.03 -29.78 27.09
CA LEU A 17 28.60 -29.93 26.75
C LEU A 17 27.96 -28.67 26.16
N CYS A 18 28.73 -27.58 25.96
CA CYS A 18 28.22 -26.36 25.31
C CYS A 18 28.44 -26.32 23.80
N SER A 19 29.05 -27.34 23.19
CA SER A 19 29.38 -27.36 21.76
C SER A 19 28.35 -28.07 20.87
N VAL A 20 27.17 -28.46 21.42
CA VAL A 20 26.12 -29.14 20.63
C VAL A 20 24.72 -28.54 20.87
N ILE A 21 24.64 -27.27 21.27
CA ILE A 21 23.40 -26.53 21.04
C ILE A 21 23.47 -26.09 19.58
N PRO A 22 22.68 -26.65 18.65
CA PRO A 22 22.54 -26.03 17.35
C PRO A 22 22.09 -24.59 17.60
N GLN A 23 22.94 -23.63 17.25
CA GLN A 23 22.51 -22.26 17.07
C GLN A 23 21.40 -22.34 16.01
N VAL A 24 20.15 -22.33 16.46
CA VAL A 24 19.03 -22.02 15.58
C VAL A 24 19.35 -20.61 15.11
N ALA A 25 19.92 -20.50 13.91
CA ALA A 25 20.06 -19.25 13.22
C ALA A 25 18.67 -18.61 13.26
N ALA A 26 18.59 -17.37 13.75
CA ALA A 26 17.37 -16.59 13.64
C ALA A 26 16.92 -16.71 12.18
N GLN A 27 15.73 -17.28 11.95
CA GLN A 27 15.21 -17.36 10.60
C GLN A 27 15.18 -15.93 10.06
N ASP A 28 15.85 -15.69 8.94
CA ASP A 28 15.80 -14.42 8.20
C ASP A 28 14.34 -14.19 7.79
N THR A 29 13.59 -13.59 8.70
CA THR A 29 12.18 -13.31 8.50
C THR A 29 12.16 -12.14 7.53
N PRO A 30 11.47 -12.23 6.38
CA PRO A 30 11.42 -11.12 5.45
C PRO A 30 10.97 -9.86 6.20
N PRO A 31 11.53 -8.69 5.86
CA PRO A 31 11.21 -7.47 6.57
C PRO A 31 9.71 -7.25 6.56
N PHE A 32 9.13 -7.00 7.73
CA PHE A 32 7.73 -6.65 7.88
C PHE A 32 7.46 -5.35 7.10
N ARG A 33 6.57 -5.41 6.10
CA ARG A 33 6.20 -4.26 5.28
C ARG A 33 4.70 -4.01 5.42
N VAL A 34 4.35 -2.73 5.49
CA VAL A 34 2.98 -2.23 5.48
C VAL A 34 2.84 -1.30 4.30
N TYR A 35 1.71 -1.38 3.61
CA TYR A 35 1.34 -0.49 2.52
C TYR A 35 0.09 0.28 2.95
N LEU A 36 0.15 1.60 2.87
CA LEU A 36 -0.99 2.46 3.17
C LEU A 36 -1.71 2.80 1.87
N ALA A 37 -3.03 2.67 1.88
CA ALA A 37 -3.91 3.09 0.80
C ALA A 37 -5.04 3.95 1.39
N PHE A 38 -5.35 5.07 0.75
CA PHE A 38 -6.43 5.98 1.15
C PHE A 38 -7.49 6.01 0.05
N GLU A 39 -8.73 5.71 0.42
CA GLU A 39 -9.86 5.59 -0.51
C GLU A 39 -10.73 6.86 -0.55
N ASP A 40 -11.54 6.96 -1.60
CA ASP A 40 -12.56 7.99 -1.84
C ASP A 40 -12.06 9.44 -2.00
N GLY A 41 -10.74 9.62 -2.10
CA GLY A 41 -10.11 10.90 -2.39
C GLY A 41 -10.06 11.26 -3.88
N PRO A 42 -9.58 12.48 -4.20
CA PRO A 42 -9.11 13.51 -3.27
C PRO A 42 -10.26 14.26 -2.58
N THR A 43 -9.97 14.89 -1.44
CA THR A 43 -10.88 15.84 -0.79
C THR A 43 -10.09 16.99 -0.16
N ASP A 44 -10.62 18.21 -0.23
CA ASP A 44 -10.02 19.39 0.43
C ASP A 44 -9.85 19.22 1.95
N ALA A 45 -10.76 18.49 2.59
CA ALA A 45 -10.80 18.36 4.04
C ALA A 45 -9.67 17.47 4.61
N TYR A 46 -9.24 16.44 3.88
CA TYR A 46 -8.36 15.41 4.44
C TYR A 46 -7.11 15.14 3.61
N THR A 47 -7.18 15.19 2.28
CA THR A 47 -6.04 14.84 1.42
C THR A 47 -4.81 15.69 1.71
N PRO A 48 -4.90 17.04 1.88
CA PRO A 48 -3.74 17.86 2.22
C PRO A 48 -3.07 17.45 3.54
N GLU A 49 -3.86 17.18 4.59
CA GLU A 49 -3.35 16.80 5.91
C GLU A 49 -2.66 15.43 5.86
N ILE A 50 -3.25 14.47 5.14
CA ILE A 50 -2.63 13.15 4.92
C ILE A 50 -1.28 13.30 4.21
N LEU A 51 -1.23 14.09 3.13
CA LEU A 51 0.02 14.33 2.38
C LEU A 51 1.09 14.99 3.27
N ASP A 52 0.71 15.99 4.07
CA ASP A 52 1.63 16.64 5.01
C ASP A 52 2.22 15.64 6.03
N ILE A 53 1.39 14.74 6.58
CA ILE A 53 1.83 13.71 7.51
C ILE A 53 2.75 12.70 6.83
N LEU A 54 2.39 12.21 5.64
CA LEU A 54 3.21 11.26 4.89
C LEU A 54 4.59 11.87 4.57
N SER A 55 4.61 13.13 4.14
CA SER A 55 5.81 13.89 3.87
C SER A 55 6.70 14.07 5.10
N ALA A 56 6.10 14.45 6.24
CA ALA A 56 6.81 14.60 7.52
C ALA A 56 7.49 13.31 7.99
N HIS A 57 6.92 12.15 7.63
CA HIS A 57 7.48 10.83 7.94
C HIS A 57 8.32 10.22 6.81
N GLY A 58 8.45 10.90 5.66
CA GLY A 58 9.21 10.40 4.51
C GLY A 58 8.65 9.10 3.92
N VAL A 59 7.34 8.87 4.06
CA VAL A 59 6.65 7.66 3.60
C VAL A 59 5.82 7.95 2.36
N ARG A 60 5.66 6.93 1.51
CA ARG A 60 4.79 6.98 0.33
C ARG A 60 3.59 6.07 0.54
N ALA A 61 2.45 6.46 0.01
CA ALA A 61 1.20 5.70 0.05
C ALA A 61 0.61 5.56 -1.36
N SER A 62 -0.47 4.80 -1.45
CA SER A 62 -1.36 4.76 -2.59
C SER A 62 -2.62 5.59 -2.32
N PHE A 63 -3.05 6.38 -3.31
CA PHE A 63 -4.31 7.12 -3.27
C PHE A 63 -5.25 6.49 -4.28
N VAL A 64 -6.41 6.04 -3.80
CA VAL A 64 -7.43 5.35 -4.57
C VAL A 64 -8.46 6.39 -4.97
N ILE A 65 -8.38 6.82 -6.23
CA ILE A 65 -9.02 8.03 -6.75
C ILE A 65 -10.43 7.72 -7.25
N ALA A 66 -11.42 8.30 -6.58
CA ALA A 66 -12.80 8.29 -7.05
C ALA A 66 -12.96 9.34 -8.16
N GLY A 67 -13.33 8.90 -9.37
CA GLY A 67 -13.39 9.77 -10.55
C GLY A 67 -14.26 11.02 -10.35
N LYS A 68 -15.38 10.88 -9.61
CA LYS A 68 -16.30 11.99 -9.28
C LYS A 68 -15.64 13.11 -8.48
N GLN A 69 -14.53 12.84 -7.79
CA GLN A 69 -13.82 13.80 -6.94
C GLN A 69 -12.71 14.55 -7.68
N ILE A 70 -12.41 14.21 -8.94
CA ILE A 70 -11.26 14.81 -9.65
C ILE A 70 -11.50 16.28 -9.96
N ALA A 71 -12.70 16.63 -10.42
CA ALA A 71 -13.02 17.98 -10.86
C ALA A 71 -12.95 18.96 -9.69
N GLY A 72 -12.08 19.95 -9.79
CA GLY A 72 -11.82 20.94 -8.74
C GLY A 72 -10.75 20.56 -7.72
N HIS A 73 -10.17 19.36 -7.82
CA HIS A 73 -9.08 18.87 -6.96
C HIS A 73 -7.85 18.43 -7.79
N GLU A 74 -7.70 18.96 -9.01
CA GLU A 74 -6.61 18.58 -9.91
C GLU A 74 -5.23 18.89 -9.31
N ASP A 75 -5.12 19.95 -8.52
CA ASP A 75 -3.92 20.33 -7.79
C ASP A 75 -3.52 19.29 -6.72
N LEU A 76 -4.50 18.67 -6.06
CA LEU A 76 -4.28 17.59 -5.10
C LEU A 76 -3.77 16.32 -5.79
N LEU A 77 -4.37 15.91 -6.93
CA LEU A 77 -3.85 14.79 -7.73
C LEU A 77 -2.41 15.04 -8.18
N GLN A 78 -2.13 16.25 -8.67
CA GLN A 78 -0.78 16.63 -9.08
C GLN A 78 0.18 16.59 -7.89
N ARG A 79 -0.25 17.01 -6.71
CA ARG A 79 0.53 16.94 -5.47
C ARG A 79 0.82 15.50 -5.09
N GLU A 80 -0.17 14.62 -5.11
CA GLU A 80 -0.01 13.18 -4.85
C GLU A 80 1.10 12.57 -5.74
N VAL A 81 1.04 12.82 -7.04
CA VAL A 81 2.06 12.31 -8.00
C VAL A 81 3.42 12.98 -7.80
N ARG A 82 3.46 14.30 -7.59
CA ARG A 82 4.71 15.06 -7.41
C ARG A 82 5.47 14.64 -6.15
N GLU A 83 4.75 14.24 -5.10
CA GLU A 83 5.32 13.71 -3.86
C GLU A 83 5.68 12.21 -3.94
N GLY A 84 5.43 11.59 -5.09
CA GLY A 84 5.86 10.22 -5.41
C GLY A 84 4.89 9.14 -4.92
N HIS A 85 3.63 9.49 -4.69
CA HIS A 85 2.58 8.53 -4.36
C HIS A 85 2.03 7.83 -5.61
N THR A 86 1.40 6.68 -5.40
CA THR A 86 0.76 5.90 -6.47
C THR A 86 -0.70 6.29 -6.57
N LEU A 87 -1.21 6.52 -7.77
CA LEU A 87 -2.66 6.67 -8.00
C LEU A 87 -3.26 5.34 -8.44
N ILE A 88 -4.41 4.99 -7.89
CA ILE A 88 -5.17 3.78 -8.23
C ILE A 88 -6.56 4.21 -8.66
N ASN A 89 -7.05 3.67 -9.77
CA ASN A 89 -8.36 4.03 -10.31
C ASN A 89 -9.48 3.37 -9.50
N HIS A 90 -10.37 4.17 -8.91
CA HIS A 90 -11.52 3.71 -8.12
C HIS A 90 -12.86 3.85 -8.84
N LEU A 91 -12.84 3.88 -10.18
CA LEU A 91 -13.99 4.15 -11.03
C LEU A 91 -14.57 5.55 -10.86
N TRP A 92 -15.37 5.92 -11.84
CA TRP A 92 -16.26 7.04 -11.69
C TRP A 92 -17.42 6.53 -10.84
N GLU A 93 -17.39 6.85 -9.56
CA GLU A 93 -18.35 6.36 -8.58
C GLU A 93 -19.75 6.92 -8.89
N GLU A 94 -20.48 6.23 -9.76
CA GLU A 94 -21.91 6.41 -10.02
C GLU A 94 -22.71 5.37 -9.22
N GLN A 95 -23.93 5.74 -8.81
CA GLN A 95 -24.84 4.80 -8.18
C GLN A 95 -25.08 3.59 -9.10
N GLY A 96 -24.58 2.41 -8.71
CA GLY A 96 -24.83 1.15 -9.42
C GLY A 96 -23.60 0.50 -10.05
N VAL A 97 -22.43 1.17 -10.10
CA VAL A 97 -21.16 0.51 -10.50
C VAL A 97 -20.50 -0.10 -9.26
N TYR A 98 -21.16 -1.12 -8.71
CA TYR A 98 -20.71 -1.92 -7.57
C TYR A 98 -20.61 -3.40 -7.98
N ALA A 99 -20.45 -4.29 -6.99
CA ALA A 99 -20.55 -5.73 -7.20
C ALA A 99 -21.79 -6.10 -8.03
N GLY A 100 -21.57 -6.72 -9.19
CA GLY A 100 -22.66 -7.16 -10.08
C GLY A 100 -23.06 -6.16 -11.16
N ALA A 101 -22.35 -5.06 -11.34
CA ALA A 101 -22.51 -4.19 -12.50
C ALA A 101 -22.17 -4.92 -13.81
N GLU A 102 -22.82 -4.51 -14.90
CA GLU A 102 -22.50 -5.00 -16.24
C GLU A 102 -21.05 -4.67 -16.62
N ALA A 103 -20.39 -5.59 -17.31
CA ALA A 103 -18.98 -5.46 -17.70
C ALA A 103 -18.68 -4.13 -18.41
N GLN A 104 -19.55 -3.72 -19.34
CA GLN A 104 -19.38 -2.47 -20.09
C GLN A 104 -19.46 -1.24 -19.18
N ALA A 105 -20.32 -1.23 -18.17
CA ALA A 105 -20.44 -0.10 -17.25
C ALA A 105 -19.16 0.09 -16.41
N VAL A 106 -18.52 -1.02 -16.01
CA VAL A 106 -17.22 -0.98 -15.32
C VAL A 106 -16.13 -0.45 -16.24
N ILE A 107 -16.08 -0.91 -17.50
CA ILE A 107 -15.11 -0.47 -18.51
C ILE A 107 -15.27 1.03 -18.79
N ASP A 108 -16.49 1.50 -19.06
CA ASP A 108 -16.77 2.90 -19.36
C ASP A 108 -16.40 3.80 -18.19
N SER A 109 -16.73 3.36 -16.96
CA SER A 109 -16.39 4.08 -15.74
C SER A 109 -14.88 4.14 -15.49
N TYR A 110 -14.17 3.04 -15.74
CA TYR A 110 -12.71 3.01 -15.66
C TYR A 110 -12.07 3.98 -16.67
N GLN A 111 -12.47 3.92 -17.94
CA GLN A 111 -11.94 4.77 -19.01
C GLN A 111 -12.23 6.25 -18.75
N ARG A 112 -13.42 6.57 -18.23
CA ARG A 112 -13.78 7.95 -17.85
C ARG A 112 -12.87 8.48 -16.75
N THR A 113 -12.61 7.68 -15.71
CA THR A 113 -11.71 8.08 -14.62
C THR A 113 -10.26 8.17 -15.08
N GLU A 114 -9.79 7.22 -15.89
CA GLU A 114 -8.45 7.30 -16.49
C GLU A 114 -8.28 8.59 -17.30
N ALA A 115 -9.25 8.91 -18.16
CA ALA A 115 -9.21 10.12 -18.97
C ALA A 115 -9.15 11.38 -18.09
N ALA A 116 -9.95 11.44 -17.02
CA ALA A 116 -9.95 12.56 -16.09
C ALA A 116 -8.62 12.70 -15.32
N ILE A 117 -8.03 11.59 -14.83
CA ILE A 117 -6.71 11.59 -14.19
C ILE A 117 -5.66 12.12 -15.17
N ARG A 118 -5.64 11.59 -16.40
CA ARG A 118 -4.67 12.00 -17.43
C ARG A 118 -4.75 13.50 -17.75
N VAL A 119 -5.96 14.04 -17.85
CA VAL A 119 -6.17 15.48 -18.06
C VAL A 119 -5.69 16.29 -16.85
N ALA A 120 -6.05 15.88 -15.64
CA ALA A 120 -5.69 16.58 -14.41
C ALA A 120 -4.16 16.66 -14.20
N LEU A 121 -3.43 15.60 -14.56
CA LEU A 121 -1.99 15.52 -14.33
C LEU A 121 -1.14 16.36 -15.29
N GLY A 122 -1.62 16.61 -16.52
CA GLY A 122 -0.89 17.40 -17.50
C GLY A 122 0.57 16.94 -17.67
N ASP A 123 1.52 17.83 -17.37
CA ASP A 123 2.96 17.55 -17.50
C ASP A 123 3.49 16.45 -16.56
N LEU A 124 2.74 16.07 -15.51
CA LEU A 124 3.09 14.95 -14.63
C LEU A 124 2.69 13.59 -15.19
N LEU A 125 2.00 13.55 -16.33
CA LEU A 125 1.52 12.31 -16.94
C LEU A 125 2.60 11.24 -17.15
N PRO A 126 3.85 11.57 -17.58
CA PRO A 126 4.90 10.55 -17.72
C PRO A 126 5.25 9.83 -16.40
N ILE A 127 5.12 10.51 -15.25
CA ILE A 127 5.35 9.89 -13.94
C ILE A 127 4.24 8.88 -13.64
N TYR A 128 2.98 9.28 -13.86
CA TYR A 128 1.84 8.40 -13.67
C TYR A 128 1.86 7.20 -14.63
N ASP A 129 2.24 7.39 -15.88
CA ASP A 129 2.33 6.31 -16.88
C ASP A 129 3.43 5.28 -16.59
N ALA A 130 4.44 5.66 -15.81
CA ALA A 130 5.45 4.74 -15.32
C ALA A 130 4.98 3.89 -14.11
N GLN A 131 3.86 4.23 -13.47
CA GLN A 131 3.31 3.47 -12.36
C GLN A 131 2.66 2.17 -12.84
N THR A 132 2.73 1.12 -12.03
CA THR A 132 1.90 -0.08 -12.24
C THR A 132 0.44 0.32 -12.15
N LYS A 133 -0.31 0.09 -13.23
CA LYS A 133 -1.74 0.40 -13.27
C LYS A 133 -2.50 -0.60 -12.42
N MET A 134 -3.25 -0.08 -11.47
CA MET A 134 -4.08 -0.84 -10.56
C MET A 134 -5.48 -0.25 -10.56
N PHE A 135 -6.42 -1.13 -10.29
CA PHE A 135 -7.84 -0.82 -10.21
C PHE A 135 -8.36 -1.34 -8.87
N TRP A 136 -9.18 -0.53 -8.20
CA TRP A 136 -9.77 -0.86 -6.91
C TRP A 136 -11.30 -0.82 -7.02
N GLN A 137 -11.97 -1.94 -6.71
CA GLN A 137 -13.42 -2.02 -6.82
C GLN A 137 -14.12 -1.29 -5.67
N PRO A 138 -15.12 -0.43 -5.98
CA PRO A 138 -16.03 0.10 -4.98
C PRO A 138 -16.68 -0.99 -4.12
N GLY A 139 -16.68 -0.79 -2.81
CA GLY A 139 -17.27 -1.71 -1.84
C GLY A 139 -16.47 -3.00 -1.58
N GLY A 140 -15.20 -3.08 -2.04
CA GLY A 140 -14.32 -4.21 -1.74
C GLY A 140 -14.72 -5.53 -2.41
N ALA A 141 -15.48 -5.46 -3.51
CA ALA A 141 -15.80 -6.62 -4.29
C ALA A 141 -14.52 -7.29 -4.84
N ALA A 142 -14.56 -8.63 -4.96
CA ALA A 142 -13.42 -9.43 -5.43
C ALA A 142 -13.61 -9.93 -6.87
N GLN A 143 -14.47 -9.28 -7.65
CA GLN A 143 -14.68 -9.69 -9.04
C GLN A 143 -13.46 -9.29 -9.87
N PRO A 144 -12.99 -10.12 -10.81
CA PRO A 144 -11.93 -9.70 -11.71
C PRO A 144 -12.40 -8.49 -12.54
N PHE A 145 -11.47 -7.63 -12.93
CA PHE A 145 -11.77 -6.59 -13.91
C PHE A 145 -12.23 -7.25 -15.22
N PRO A 146 -13.29 -6.75 -15.89
CA PRO A 146 -13.76 -7.33 -17.14
C PRO A 146 -12.67 -7.34 -18.21
N VAL A 147 -12.59 -8.41 -18.99
CA VAL A 147 -11.65 -8.48 -20.12
C VAL A 147 -12.11 -7.51 -21.21
N ALA A 148 -11.27 -6.56 -21.58
CA ALA A 148 -11.51 -5.60 -22.64
C ALA A 148 -10.22 -5.39 -23.46
N ASP A 149 -10.33 -5.36 -24.78
CA ASP A 149 -9.16 -5.11 -25.64
C ASP A 149 -8.69 -3.65 -25.45
N GLY A 150 -7.41 -3.46 -25.17
CA GLY A 150 -6.79 -2.14 -25.08
C GLY A 150 -6.89 -1.44 -23.72
N ILE A 151 -7.31 -2.16 -22.67
CA ILE A 151 -7.19 -1.78 -21.25
C ILE A 151 -6.27 -2.79 -20.56
#